data_AF-V7AU50-F1
#
_entry.id   AF-V7AU50-F1
#
_cell.length_a   1.000
_cell.length_b   1.000
_cell.length_c   1.000
_cell.angle_alpha   90.00
_cell.angle_beta   90.00
_cell.angle_gamma   90.00
#
_symmetry.space_group_name_H-M   'P 1'
#
loop_
_entity.id
_entity.type
_entity.pdbx_description
1 polymer ?
#
loop_
_entity_poly.entity_id
_entity_poly.type
_entity_poly.pdbx_seq_one_letter_code
_entity_poly.pdbx_strand_id
1 'polypeptide(L)'
;MACTIPLRLFTPSASNLAFSTTSVRVTLTHFRAPSILTRASPLSSNSMSQPAATDLNAAVTANDAPQQPENADVVVQYVVLRRDLIDTWPLGSVVTQGCHASVSAVWSNKDDAQTVDYCCPDKIDSMHKVTLEVKGETQIKNLSEKLTSGGIIHKLWIEQPENIPTCLATKPYPKSIVSSYFKKLKLCK
;
A
#
# COMPACT_ATOMS: atom_id res chain seq x y z
N MET A 1 16.26 -74.18 -8.97
CA MET A 1 16.22 -73.96 -7.51
C MET A 1 16.17 -72.46 -7.27
N ALA A 2 15.05 -71.98 -6.71
CA ALA A 2 14.80 -70.56 -6.50
C ALA A 2 15.44 -70.10 -5.18
N CYS A 3 16.17 -68.99 -5.22
CA CYS A 3 16.77 -68.36 -4.04
C CYS A 3 15.95 -67.11 -3.68
N THR A 4 15.33 -67.15 -2.51
CA THR A 4 14.45 -66.15 -1.92
C THR A 4 15.26 -65.02 -1.27
N ILE A 5 14.97 -63.77 -1.63
CA ILE A 5 15.48 -62.55 -0.98
C ILE A 5 14.52 -62.15 0.15
N PRO A 6 14.98 -61.82 1.38
CA PRO A 6 14.10 -61.26 2.40
C PRO A 6 14.02 -59.72 2.28
N LEU A 7 12.78 -59.22 2.28
CA LEU A 7 12.43 -57.81 2.44
C LEU A 7 12.75 -57.33 3.87
N ARG A 8 13.54 -56.25 4.00
CA ARG A 8 13.75 -55.55 5.27
C ARG A 8 12.68 -54.46 5.45
N LEU A 9 11.88 -54.60 6.51
CA LEU A 9 10.96 -53.58 7.01
C LEU A 9 11.76 -52.47 7.71
N PHE A 10 11.60 -51.24 7.23
CA PHE A 10 12.11 -50.02 7.86
C PHE A 10 11.05 -49.47 8.83
N THR A 11 11.40 -49.36 10.11
CA THR A 11 10.62 -48.63 11.13
C THR A 11 11.27 -47.26 11.37
N PRO A 12 10.55 -46.14 11.32
CA PRO A 12 11.11 -44.85 11.67
C PRO A 12 11.08 -44.64 13.19
N SER A 13 12.25 -44.36 13.77
CA SER A 13 12.42 -44.00 15.17
C SER A 13 12.16 -42.50 15.36
N ALA A 14 11.22 -42.15 16.23
CA ALA A 14 10.89 -40.78 16.59
C ALA A 14 11.98 -40.17 17.48
N SER A 15 12.59 -39.08 17.01
CA SER A 15 13.56 -38.29 17.79
C SER A 15 12.87 -37.07 18.37
N ASN A 16 12.64 -37.07 19.68
CA ASN A 16 12.15 -35.91 20.43
C ASN A 16 13.29 -34.90 20.60
N LEU A 17 13.23 -33.78 19.89
CA LEU A 17 14.12 -32.63 20.12
C LEU A 17 13.53 -31.77 21.25
N ALA A 18 14.22 -31.74 22.38
CA ALA A 18 13.91 -30.88 23.50
C ALA A 18 14.26 -29.41 23.15
N PHE A 19 13.25 -28.54 23.16
CA PHE A 19 13.43 -27.10 23.07
C PHE A 19 13.93 -26.55 24.41
N SER A 20 15.16 -26.03 24.42
CA SER A 20 15.71 -25.27 25.54
C SER A 20 15.07 -23.89 25.58
N THR A 21 14.31 -23.61 26.64
CA THR A 21 13.70 -22.31 26.90
C THR A 21 14.66 -21.42 27.66
N THR A 22 15.46 -20.63 26.95
CA THR A 22 16.25 -19.58 27.59
C THR A 22 15.35 -18.36 27.83
N SER A 23 14.88 -18.20 29.07
CA SER A 23 14.16 -16.99 29.52
C SER A 23 15.14 -15.82 29.59
N VAL A 24 15.01 -14.87 28.66
CA VAL A 24 15.74 -13.59 28.72
C VAL A 24 14.93 -12.62 29.58
N ARG A 25 15.46 -12.31 30.78
CA ARG A 25 14.89 -11.35 31.71
C ARG A 25 15.34 -9.94 31.31
N VAL A 26 14.47 -9.16 30.67
CA VAL A 26 14.73 -7.75 30.36
C VAL A 26 14.39 -6.90 31.58
N THR A 27 15.41 -6.24 32.15
CA THR A 27 15.26 -5.29 33.25
C THR A 27 14.67 -3.98 32.72
N LEU A 28 13.44 -3.66 33.14
CA LEU A 28 12.74 -2.43 32.78
C LEU A 28 13.34 -1.25 33.58
N THR A 29 14.15 -0.41 32.94
CA THR A 29 14.53 0.88 33.51
C THR A 29 13.44 1.91 33.24
N HIS A 30 12.97 2.54 34.31
CA HIS A 30 11.93 3.57 34.31
C HIS A 30 12.24 4.72 33.32
N PHE A 31 11.46 4.80 32.25
CA PHE A 31 11.38 6.03 31.45
C PHE A 31 10.32 6.96 32.04
N ARG A 32 10.80 8.13 32.46
CA ARG A 32 10.05 9.25 33.03
C ARG A 32 9.33 9.98 31.90
N ALA A 33 8.00 10.01 31.94
CA ALA A 33 7.18 10.79 31.00
C ALA A 33 7.26 12.30 31.32
N PRO A 34 7.43 13.19 30.33
CA PRO A 34 7.09 14.60 30.47
C PRO A 34 5.66 14.87 29.96
N SER A 35 4.96 15.63 30.77
CA SER A 35 3.58 16.12 30.65
C SER A 35 3.39 17.22 29.60
N ILE A 36 2.29 17.08 28.86
CA ILE A 36 1.35 18.07 28.28
C ILE A 36 1.79 19.55 28.27
N LEU A 37 1.76 20.15 27.07
CA LEU A 37 1.43 21.57 26.88
C LEU A 37 0.61 21.75 25.59
N THR A 38 -0.71 21.86 25.78
CA THR A 38 -1.68 22.33 24.79
C THR A 38 -1.48 23.84 24.58
N ARG A 39 -1.21 24.27 23.35
CA ARG A 39 -1.25 25.68 22.95
C ARG A 39 -2.34 25.87 21.90
N ALA A 40 -3.47 26.44 22.32
CA ALA A 40 -4.52 26.91 21.44
C ALA A 40 -4.13 28.28 20.85
N SER A 41 -4.38 28.46 19.56
CA SER A 41 -4.27 29.76 18.86
C SER A 41 -5.67 30.30 18.58
N PRO A 42 -5.93 31.61 18.78
CA PRO A 42 -7.28 32.17 18.64
C PRO A 42 -7.64 32.48 17.18
N LEU A 43 -8.93 32.30 16.89
CA LEU A 43 -9.63 32.76 15.70
C LEU A 43 -9.52 34.29 15.56
N SER A 44 -9.18 34.77 14.37
CA SER A 44 -9.27 36.18 14.01
C SER A 44 -10.47 36.39 13.08
N SER A 45 -11.39 37.23 13.51
CA SER A 45 -12.62 37.63 12.83
C SER A 45 -12.51 39.08 12.36
N ASN A 46 -12.65 39.33 11.05
CA ASN A 46 -12.89 40.65 10.47
C ASN A 46 -13.98 40.46 9.40
N SER A 47 -15.25 40.82 9.63
CA SER A 47 -15.90 42.15 9.70
C SER A 47 -15.93 42.90 8.37
N MET A 48 -17.17 43.11 7.91
CA MET A 48 -17.61 43.70 6.63
C MET A 48 -17.33 45.19 6.50
N SER A 49 -17.13 45.67 5.27
CA SER A 49 -17.48 47.02 4.81
C SER A 49 -17.69 47.02 3.30
N GLN A 50 -18.90 47.38 2.84
CA GLN A 50 -19.21 47.81 1.46
C GLN A 50 -18.92 49.31 1.31
N PRO A 51 -18.70 49.79 0.07
CA PRO A 51 -19.68 50.71 -0.50
C PRO A 51 -19.99 50.46 -1.98
N ALA A 52 -21.06 51.14 -2.44
CA ALA A 52 -21.79 50.93 -3.68
C ALA A 52 -21.25 51.67 -4.91
N ALA A 53 -21.57 51.06 -6.06
CA ALA A 53 -21.92 51.61 -7.38
C ALA A 53 -20.95 52.51 -8.15
N THR A 54 -20.54 52.05 -9.35
CA THR A 54 -20.76 52.78 -10.61
C THR A 54 -20.73 51.81 -11.79
N ASP A 55 -21.82 51.79 -12.58
CA ASP A 55 -21.91 51.11 -13.88
C ASP A 55 -21.02 51.80 -14.93
N LEU A 56 -20.39 51.02 -15.82
CA LEU A 56 -20.15 51.38 -17.23
C LEU A 56 -19.73 50.12 -18.01
N ASN A 57 -20.60 49.74 -18.95
CA ASN A 57 -20.37 48.69 -19.95
C ASN A 57 -19.19 49.05 -20.87
N ALA A 58 -18.20 48.14 -20.96
CA ALA A 58 -17.30 48.04 -22.09
C ALA A 58 -17.13 46.57 -22.46
N ALA A 59 -17.74 46.17 -23.58
CA ALA A 59 -17.56 44.87 -24.18
C ALA A 59 -16.17 44.77 -24.81
N VAL A 60 -15.29 43.93 -24.24
CA VAL A 60 -14.13 43.40 -24.95
C VAL A 60 -13.89 41.96 -24.50
N THR A 61 -13.81 41.09 -25.49
CA THR A 61 -13.61 39.64 -25.44
C THR A 61 -12.37 39.25 -24.63
N ALA A 62 -12.55 38.53 -23.52
CA ALA A 62 -11.54 37.66 -22.94
C ALA A 62 -12.24 36.59 -22.11
N ASN A 63 -12.32 35.37 -22.64
CA ASN A 63 -12.60 34.18 -21.83
C ASN A 63 -11.38 33.91 -20.95
N ASP A 64 -11.15 34.75 -19.94
CA ASP A 64 -10.18 34.51 -18.87
C ASP A 64 -10.96 34.20 -17.60
N ALA A 65 -11.69 33.08 -17.66
CA ALA A 65 -12.11 32.42 -16.43
C ALA A 65 -10.84 31.83 -15.81
N PRO A 66 -10.60 31.99 -14.50
CA PRO A 66 -9.46 31.34 -13.85
C PRO A 66 -9.60 29.85 -14.11
N GLN A 67 -8.72 29.30 -14.94
CA GLN A 67 -8.57 27.86 -15.04
C GLN A 67 -8.25 27.39 -13.62
N GLN A 68 -9.18 26.66 -13.01
CA GLN A 68 -8.87 25.90 -11.80
C GLN A 68 -7.57 25.14 -12.10
N PRO A 69 -6.60 25.15 -11.19
CA PRO A 69 -5.32 24.50 -11.44
C PRO A 69 -5.63 23.08 -11.86
N GLU A 70 -5.21 22.75 -13.08
CA GLU A 70 -5.08 21.39 -13.57
C GLU A 70 -4.66 20.51 -12.39
N ASN A 71 -5.52 19.56 -12.03
CA ASN A 71 -5.35 18.77 -10.82
C ASN A 71 -3.96 18.13 -10.88
N ALA A 72 -3.01 18.66 -10.09
CA ALA A 72 -1.61 18.26 -10.18
C ALA A 72 -1.54 16.74 -10.15
N ASP A 73 -0.81 16.12 -11.09
CA ASP A 73 -0.87 14.68 -11.29
C ASP A 73 -0.43 13.94 -10.02
N VAL A 74 -1.43 13.49 -9.26
CA VAL A 74 -1.24 12.95 -7.92
C VAL A 74 -0.43 11.66 -8.01
N VAL A 75 0.67 11.57 -7.26
CA VAL A 75 1.40 10.33 -7.09
C VAL A 75 0.62 9.38 -6.21
N VAL A 76 0.38 8.17 -6.68
CA VAL A 76 -0.45 7.15 -6.05
C VAL A 76 0.29 5.82 -6.00
N GLN A 77 0.04 5.06 -4.93
CA GLN A 77 0.35 3.64 -4.87
C GLN A 77 -0.95 2.84 -4.95
N TYR A 78 -1.03 1.93 -5.91
CA TYR A 78 -2.12 0.96 -5.98
C TYR A 78 -1.75 -0.29 -5.19
N VAL A 79 -2.67 -0.75 -4.36
CA VAL A 79 -2.60 -2.02 -3.62
C VAL A 79 -3.78 -2.87 -4.06
N VAL A 80 -3.54 -4.12 -4.45
CA VAL A 80 -4.58 -5.02 -4.95
C VAL A 80 -4.60 -6.28 -4.11
N LEU A 81 -5.76 -6.52 -3.49
CA LEU A 81 -6.03 -7.66 -2.62
C LEU A 81 -6.89 -8.70 -3.34
N ARG A 82 -6.78 -9.93 -2.87
CA ARG A 82 -7.56 -11.07 -3.32
C ARG A 82 -8.86 -11.19 -2.51
N ARG A 83 -10.02 -11.06 -3.16
CA ARG A 83 -11.34 -11.18 -2.52
C ARG A 83 -11.57 -12.57 -1.93
N ASP A 84 -11.16 -13.62 -2.61
CA ASP A 84 -11.22 -15.00 -2.10
C ASP A 84 -10.43 -15.21 -0.80
N LEU A 85 -9.31 -14.50 -0.61
CA LEU A 85 -8.59 -14.51 0.66
C LEU A 85 -9.29 -13.63 1.71
N ILE A 86 -9.82 -12.47 1.34
CA ILE A 86 -10.61 -11.63 2.27
C ILE A 86 -11.77 -12.41 2.88
N ASP A 87 -12.44 -13.23 2.07
CA ASP A 87 -13.62 -13.99 2.51
C ASP A 87 -13.26 -15.20 3.40
N THR A 88 -12.00 -15.66 3.39
CA THR A 88 -11.57 -16.89 4.06
C THR A 88 -10.51 -16.71 5.14
N TRP A 89 -9.78 -15.58 5.12
CA TRP A 89 -8.69 -15.29 6.05
C TRP A 89 -9.13 -14.28 7.12
N PRO A 90 -8.48 -14.29 8.29
CA PRO A 90 -8.63 -13.19 9.23
C PRO A 90 -8.28 -11.85 8.56
N LEU A 91 -9.11 -10.83 8.76
CA LEU A 91 -8.91 -9.50 8.18
C LEU A 91 -7.50 -8.96 8.46
N GLY A 92 -7.00 -9.14 9.69
CA GLY A 92 -5.66 -8.72 10.07
C GLY A 92 -4.57 -9.35 9.20
N SER A 93 -4.68 -10.64 8.88
CA SER A 93 -3.72 -11.32 8.00
C SER A 93 -3.70 -10.68 6.61
N VAL A 94 -4.86 -10.40 6.03
CA VAL A 94 -4.95 -9.77 4.70
C VAL A 94 -4.39 -8.35 4.70
N VAL A 95 -4.67 -7.57 5.75
CA VAL A 95 -4.10 -6.23 5.94
C VAL A 95 -2.56 -6.31 5.95
N THR A 96 -2.00 -7.25 6.71
CA THR A 96 -0.55 -7.48 6.77
C THR A 96 0.05 -7.80 5.40
N GLN A 97 -0.63 -8.59 4.56
CA GLN A 97 -0.20 -8.85 3.17
C GLN A 97 -0.11 -7.55 2.35
N GLY A 98 -1.11 -6.68 2.48
CA GLY A 98 -1.12 -5.34 1.87
C GLY A 98 0.05 -4.47 2.31
N CYS A 99 0.34 -4.45 3.62
CA CYS A 99 1.48 -3.73 4.19
C CYS A 99 2.82 -4.27 3.66
N HIS A 100 3.00 -5.59 3.64
CA HIS A 100 4.22 -6.22 3.13
C HIS A 100 4.48 -5.89 1.66
N ALA A 101 3.46 -6.03 0.80
CA ALA A 101 3.58 -5.70 -0.61
C ALA A 101 3.93 -4.22 -0.80
N SER A 102 3.24 -3.31 -0.08
CA SER A 102 3.42 -1.86 -0.20
C SER A 102 4.81 -1.40 0.21
N VAL A 103 5.28 -1.84 1.39
CA VAL A 103 6.61 -1.50 1.91
C VAL A 103 7.69 -2.08 1.03
N SER A 104 7.55 -3.33 0.57
CA SER A 104 8.52 -3.94 -0.34
C SER A 104 8.60 -3.19 -1.67
N ALA A 105 7.46 -2.77 -2.24
CA ALA A 105 7.45 -2.01 -3.49
C ALA A 105 8.13 -0.64 -3.35
N VAL A 106 7.90 0.06 -2.24
CA VAL A 106 8.56 1.33 -1.93
C VAL A 106 10.06 1.12 -1.72
N TRP A 107 10.45 0.20 -0.83
CA TRP A 107 11.85 -0.01 -0.48
C TRP A 107 12.72 -0.42 -1.67
N SER A 108 12.23 -1.34 -2.50
CA SER A 108 12.93 -1.77 -3.71
C SER A 108 13.11 -0.64 -4.75
N ASN A 109 12.37 0.47 -4.61
CA ASN A 109 12.41 1.62 -5.52
C ASN A 109 12.71 2.92 -4.78
N LYS A 110 13.33 2.87 -3.60
CA LYS A 110 13.52 4.04 -2.72
C LYS A 110 14.28 5.21 -3.36
N ASP A 111 15.08 4.93 -4.40
CA ASP A 111 15.89 5.93 -5.12
C ASP A 111 15.21 6.44 -6.41
N ASP A 112 14.04 5.90 -6.77
CA ASP A 112 13.24 6.39 -7.91
C ASP A 112 12.61 7.75 -7.58
N ALA A 113 12.67 8.70 -8.52
CA ALA A 113 12.23 10.07 -8.30
C ALA A 113 10.78 10.19 -7.80
N GLN A 114 9.87 9.35 -8.30
CA GLN A 114 8.46 9.36 -7.88
C GLN A 114 8.29 8.77 -6.47
N THR A 115 9.13 7.80 -6.11
CA THR A 115 9.13 7.19 -4.77
C THR A 115 9.72 8.14 -3.73
N VAL A 116 10.81 8.85 -4.09
CA VAL A 116 11.41 9.90 -3.26
C VAL A 116 10.41 11.03 -3.01
N ASP A 117 9.75 11.51 -4.07
CA ASP A 117 8.70 12.54 -3.94
C ASP A 117 7.54 12.05 -3.06
N TYR A 118 7.07 10.82 -3.28
CA TYR A 118 5.99 10.23 -2.49
C TYR A 118 6.30 10.09 -0.99
N CYS A 119 7.57 9.85 -0.65
CA CYS A 119 8.03 9.66 0.72
C CYS A 119 8.72 10.90 1.31
N CYS A 120 8.70 12.05 0.65
CA CYS A 120 9.36 13.25 1.14
C CYS A 120 8.68 13.79 2.42
N PRO A 121 9.39 14.53 3.29
CA PRO A 121 8.83 15.03 4.55
C PRO A 121 7.52 15.81 4.41
N ASP A 122 7.37 16.56 3.32
CA ASP A 122 6.17 17.38 3.08
C ASP A 122 4.96 16.54 2.63
N LYS A 123 5.19 15.33 2.10
CA LYS A 123 4.15 14.47 1.51
C LYS A 123 3.87 13.20 2.30
N ILE A 124 4.75 12.79 3.21
CA ILE A 124 4.67 11.49 3.91
C ILE A 124 3.34 11.30 4.67
N ASP A 125 2.81 12.36 5.28
CA ASP A 125 1.53 12.33 6.00
C ASP A 125 0.30 12.47 5.08
N SER A 126 0.52 12.75 3.78
CA SER A 126 -0.51 12.91 2.75
C SER A 126 -0.42 11.87 1.62
N MET A 127 0.30 10.77 1.86
CA MET A 127 0.48 9.69 0.89
C MET A 127 -0.87 9.16 0.36
N HIS A 128 -1.06 9.18 -0.95
CA HIS A 128 -2.26 8.61 -1.56
C HIS A 128 -2.08 7.12 -1.87
N LYS A 129 -3.01 6.30 -1.37
CA LYS A 129 -3.08 4.86 -1.67
C LYS A 129 -4.48 4.48 -2.11
N VAL A 130 -4.57 3.61 -3.12
CA VAL A 130 -5.85 3.09 -3.61
C VAL A 130 -5.84 1.58 -3.49
N THR A 131 -6.70 1.06 -2.61
CA THR A 131 -6.85 -0.38 -2.39
C THR A 131 -7.97 -0.93 -3.26
N LEU A 132 -7.63 -1.86 -4.14
CA LEU A 132 -8.55 -2.51 -5.08
C LEU A 132 -8.59 -4.01 -4.81
N GLU A 133 -9.56 -4.68 -5.41
CA GLU A 133 -9.71 -6.12 -5.30
C GLU A 133 -9.80 -6.82 -6.67
N VAL A 134 -9.31 -8.06 -6.68
CA VAL A 134 -9.52 -9.05 -7.73
C VAL A 134 -10.19 -10.29 -7.15
N LYS A 135 -10.85 -11.09 -7.98
CA LYS A 135 -11.62 -12.25 -7.50
C LYS A 135 -10.75 -13.35 -6.91
N GLY A 136 -9.51 -13.51 -7.39
CA GLY A 136 -8.61 -14.55 -6.89
C GLY A 136 -7.30 -14.64 -7.65
N GLU A 137 -6.60 -15.76 -7.45
CA GLU A 137 -5.21 -15.97 -7.88
C GLU A 137 -4.96 -15.71 -9.38
N THR A 138 -5.79 -16.28 -10.25
CA THR A 138 -5.61 -16.11 -11.70
C THR A 138 -5.63 -14.64 -12.10
N GLN A 139 -6.53 -13.84 -11.50
CA GLN A 139 -6.63 -12.42 -11.83
C GLN A 139 -5.45 -11.61 -11.31
N ILE A 140 -4.93 -11.92 -10.12
CA ILE A 140 -3.76 -11.19 -9.59
C ILE A 140 -2.49 -11.50 -10.40
N LYS A 141 -2.32 -12.75 -10.86
CA LYS A 141 -1.22 -13.15 -11.75
C LYS A 141 -1.33 -12.45 -13.11
N ASN A 142 -2.50 -12.50 -13.76
CA ASN A 142 -2.72 -11.82 -15.03
C ASN A 142 -2.50 -10.30 -14.93
N LEU A 143 -2.88 -9.69 -13.80
CA LEU A 143 -2.61 -8.27 -13.54
C LEU A 143 -1.10 -8.02 -13.44
N SER A 144 -0.37 -8.86 -12.68
CA SER A 144 1.09 -8.77 -12.56
C SER A 144 1.78 -8.87 -13.93
N GLU A 145 1.39 -9.84 -14.75
CA GLU A 145 1.91 -9.98 -16.12
C GLU A 145 1.63 -8.75 -16.98
N LYS A 146 0.38 -8.25 -16.96
CA LYS A 146 -0.02 -7.04 -17.70
C LYS A 146 0.80 -5.81 -17.27
N LEU A 147 1.04 -5.65 -15.96
CA LEU A 147 1.85 -4.55 -15.43
C LEU A 147 3.31 -4.69 -15.86
N THR A 148 3.88 -5.91 -15.81
CA THR A 148 5.23 -6.21 -16.31
C THR A 148 5.36 -5.87 -17.80
N SER A 149 4.42 -6.31 -18.64
CA SER A 149 4.41 -5.97 -20.06
C SER A 149 4.27 -4.47 -20.32
N GLY A 150 3.62 -3.75 -19.41
CA GLY A 150 3.48 -2.29 -19.45
C GLY A 150 4.65 -1.51 -18.87
N GLY A 151 5.71 -2.17 -18.38
CA GLY A 151 6.83 -1.51 -17.70
C GLY A 151 6.46 -0.90 -16.34
N ILE A 152 5.34 -1.33 -15.75
CA ILE A 152 4.89 -0.86 -14.44
C ILE A 152 5.51 -1.73 -13.35
N ILE A 153 6.46 -1.15 -12.62
CA ILE A 153 7.16 -1.79 -11.52
C ILE A 153 6.18 -2.00 -10.35
N HIS A 154 6.11 -3.24 -9.90
CA HIS A 154 5.24 -3.65 -8.81
C HIS A 154 5.85 -4.83 -8.05
N LYS A 155 5.38 -5.03 -6.82
CA LYS A 155 5.65 -6.20 -6.01
C LYS A 155 4.42 -7.10 -6.04
N LEU A 156 4.57 -8.32 -6.55
CA LEU A 156 3.67 -9.42 -6.24
C LEU A 156 4.17 -10.09 -4.96
N TRP A 157 3.38 -10.00 -3.88
CA TRP A 157 3.71 -10.64 -2.60
C TRP A 157 3.28 -12.09 -2.62
N ILE A 158 4.22 -12.97 -2.29
CA ILE A 158 4.05 -14.42 -2.24
C ILE A 158 4.19 -14.85 -0.79
N GLU A 159 3.11 -15.36 -0.21
CA GLU A 159 3.10 -15.84 1.17
C GLU A 159 3.77 -17.21 1.25
N GLN A 160 4.56 -17.42 2.31
CA GLN A 160 5.26 -18.66 2.61
C GLN A 160 4.67 -19.31 3.88
N PRO A 161 4.72 -20.65 4.02
CA PRO A 161 5.39 -21.62 3.13
C PRO A 161 4.55 -22.10 1.92
N GLU A 162 3.28 -21.71 1.83
CA GLU A 162 2.35 -22.22 0.80
C GLU A 162 2.66 -21.72 -0.61
N ASN A 163 3.50 -20.69 -0.75
CA ASN A 163 3.97 -20.11 -1.99
C ASN A 163 2.83 -19.57 -2.88
N ILE A 164 1.85 -18.90 -2.26
CA ILE A 164 0.67 -18.34 -2.95
C ILE A 164 0.76 -16.82 -3.11
N PRO A 165 0.36 -16.24 -4.26
CA PRO A 165 0.29 -14.79 -4.41
C PRO A 165 -0.91 -14.23 -3.66
N THR A 166 -0.70 -13.35 -2.70
CA THR A 166 -1.78 -12.85 -1.83
C THR A 166 -2.15 -11.40 -2.14
N CYS A 167 -1.17 -10.58 -2.47
CA CYS A 167 -1.33 -9.14 -2.68
C CYS A 167 -0.36 -8.63 -3.75
N LEU A 168 -0.73 -7.53 -4.41
CA LEU A 168 0.13 -6.80 -5.33
C LEU A 168 0.17 -5.33 -4.92
N ALA A 169 1.34 -4.69 -4.96
CA ALA A 169 1.46 -3.25 -4.79
C ALA A 169 2.38 -2.66 -5.86
N THR A 170 1.99 -1.55 -6.47
CA THR A 170 2.89 -0.82 -7.37
C THR A 170 3.95 -0.08 -6.55
N LYS A 171 5.07 0.31 -7.17
CA LYS A 171 5.78 1.49 -6.64
C LYS A 171 4.88 2.74 -6.78
N PRO A 172 5.18 3.85 -6.09
CA PRO A 172 4.51 5.11 -6.36
C PRO A 172 4.66 5.55 -7.83
N TYR A 173 3.56 6.00 -8.41
CA TYR A 173 3.49 6.51 -9.79
C TYR A 173 2.55 7.71 -9.89
N PRO A 174 2.80 8.65 -10.83
CA PRO A 174 1.77 9.59 -11.24
C PRO A 174 0.53 8.84 -11.71
N LYS A 175 -0.64 9.27 -11.25
CA LYS A 175 -1.92 8.59 -11.52
C LYS A 175 -2.23 8.55 -13.01
N SER A 176 -1.85 9.56 -13.78
CA SER A 176 -2.02 9.59 -15.23
C SER A 176 -1.36 8.40 -15.95
N ILE A 177 -0.20 7.95 -15.46
CA ILE A 177 0.59 6.86 -16.05
C ILE A 177 -0.03 5.50 -15.76
N VAL A 178 -0.47 5.29 -14.51
CA VAL A 178 -0.75 3.93 -14.03
C VAL A 178 -2.26 3.61 -13.96
N SER A 179 -3.13 4.62 -13.87
CA SER A 179 -4.56 4.39 -13.59
C SER A 179 -5.28 3.53 -14.62
N SER A 180 -4.87 3.59 -15.90
CA SER A 180 -5.47 2.83 -17.01
C SER A 180 -5.42 1.31 -16.80
N TYR A 181 -4.43 0.81 -16.08
CA TYR A 181 -4.28 -0.62 -15.77
C TYR A 181 -5.33 -1.11 -14.77
N PHE A 182 -5.84 -0.21 -13.92
CA PHE A 182 -6.68 -0.52 -12.76
C PHE A 182 -8.15 -0.14 -12.91
N LYS A 183 -8.53 0.62 -13.96
CA LYS A 183 -9.91 1.13 -14.18
C LYS A 183 -11.02 0.09 -14.11
N LYS A 184 -10.72 -1.18 -14.42
CA LYS A 184 -11.71 -2.29 -14.41
C LYS A 184 -11.83 -3.01 -13.07
N LEU A 185 -10.92 -2.73 -12.13
CA LEU A 185 -10.95 -3.33 -10.80
C LEU A 185 -11.88 -2.53 -9.88
N LYS A 186 -12.45 -3.21 -8.89
CA LYS A 186 -13.33 -2.59 -7.91
C LYS A 186 -12.52 -2.12 -6.71
N LEU A 187 -13.00 -1.08 -6.05
CA LEU A 187 -12.50 -0.69 -4.73
C LEU A 187 -12.69 -1.86 -3.77
N CYS A 188 -11.66 -2.19 -2.99
CA CYS A 188 -11.74 -3.21 -1.96
C CYS A 188 -12.65 -2.72 -0.84
N LYS A 189 -13.71 -3.46 -0.54
CA LYS A 189 -14.71 -3.15 0.50
C LYS A 189 -14.75 -4.24 1.55
#